data_AF-A0A4U8TG60-F1
#
_entry.id   AF-A0A4U8TG60-F1
#
_cell.length_a   1.000
_cell.length_b   1.000
_cell.length_c   1.000
_cell.angle_alpha   90.00
_cell.angle_beta   90.00
_cell.angle_gamma   90.00
#
_symmetry.space_group_name_H-M   'P 1'
#
loop_
_entity.id
_entity.type
_entity.pdbx_description
1 polymer ?
#
loop_
_entity_poly.entity_id
_entity_poly.type
_entity_poly.pdbx_seq_one_letter_code
_entity_poly.pdbx_strand_id
1 'polypeptide(L)' 'MTLILENVKQEFLDDFKALADKAGAGLSVRQTKADDFQQLREAMLQDLKNPENKAVFERLKDK' A
#
# COMPACT_ATOMS: atom_id res chain seq x y z
N MET A 1 13.19 7.02 20.69
CA MET A 1 12.27 5.92 20.32
C MET A 1 11.33 6.45 19.25
N THR A 2 10.94 5.65 18.27
CA THR A 2 10.14 6.15 17.13
C THR A 2 8.98 5.20 16.87
N LEU A 3 7.76 5.73 16.82
CA LEU A 3 6.57 5.02 16.34
C LEU A 3 6.50 5.14 14.82
N ILE A 4 6.41 4.01 14.14
CA ILE A 4 6.21 3.94 12.69
C ILE A 4 4.80 3.43 12.45
N LEU A 5 3.98 4.24 11.79
CA LEU A 5 2.63 3.88 11.36
C LEU A 5 2.62 3.64 9.85
N GLU A 6 2.18 2.46 9.42
CA GLU A 6 2.06 2.12 7.99
C GLU A 6 0.59 1.89 7.64
N ASN A 7 0.08 2.59 6.61
CA ASN A 7 -1.29 2.42 6.08
C ASN A 7 -2.42 2.55 7.11
N VAL A 8 -2.20 3.38 8.13
CA VAL A 8 -3.20 3.66 9.18
C VAL A 8 -4.27 4.61 8.64
N LYS A 9 -5.54 4.30 8.93
CA LYS A 9 -6.68 5.16 8.58
C LYS A 9 -6.56 6.51 9.28
N GLN A 10 -7.01 7.57 8.61
CA GLN A 10 -6.92 8.94 9.14
C GLN A 10 -7.58 9.12 10.51
N GLU A 11 -8.67 8.39 10.79
CA GLU A 11 -9.39 8.46 12.06
C GLU A 11 -8.54 8.11 13.29
N PHE A 12 -7.47 7.31 13.12
CA PHE A 12 -6.60 6.90 14.22
C PHE A 12 -5.32 7.75 14.34
N LEU A 13 -5.04 8.65 13.40
CA LEU A 13 -3.78 9.40 13.38
C LEU A 13 -3.64 10.33 14.59
N ASP A 14 -4.74 10.93 15.05
CA ASP A 14 -4.74 11.82 16.21
C ASP A 14 -4.45 11.07 17.51
N ASP A 15 -4.99 9.86 17.66
CA ASP A 15 -4.73 8.99 18.82
C ASP A 15 -3.26 8.56 18.88
N PHE A 16 -2.67 8.19 17.73
CA PHE A 16 -1.27 7.80 17.69
C PHE A 16 -0.32 8.98 17.87
N LYS A 17 -0.73 10.19 17.46
CA LYS A 17 0.01 11.42 17.74
C LYS A 17 0.04 11.71 19.25
N ALA A 18 -1.12 11.63 19.91
CA ALA A 18 -1.22 11.78 21.36
C ALA A 18 -0.38 10.72 22.12
N LEU A 19 -0.37 9.48 21.61
CA LEU A 19 0.45 8.40 22.17
C LEU A 19 1.95 8.66 22.00
N ALA A 20 2.39 9.13 20.82
CA ALA A 20 3.78 9.45 20.54
C ALA A 20 4.29 10.61 21.42
N ASP A 21 3.48 11.66 21.58
CA ASP A 21 3.79 12.81 22.44
C ASP A 21 3.91 12.39 23.91
N LYS A 22 2.98 11.55 24.40
CA LYS A 22 3.02 11.01 25.77
C LYS A 22 4.24 10.11 26.02
N ALA A 23 4.68 9.38 24.99
CA ALA A 23 5.84 8.50 25.07
C ALA A 23 7.17 9.22 24.83
N GLY A 24 7.16 10.51 24.47
CA GLY A 24 8.37 11.23 24.04
C GLY A 24 9.02 10.60 22.80
N ALA A 25 8.21 9.98 21.94
CA ALA A 25 8.67 9.26 20.76
C ALA A 25 8.44 10.09 19.49
N GLY A 26 9.36 10.00 18.53
CA GLY A 26 9.12 10.55 17.19
C GLY A 26 8.04 9.76 16.47
N LEU A 27 7.15 10.44 15.74
CA LEU A 27 6.13 9.80 14.92
C LEU A 27 6.51 9.86 13.43
N SER A 28 6.54 8.71 12.77
CA SER A 28 6.71 8.61 11.32
C SER A 28 5.50 7.90 10.72
N VAL A 29 4.79 8.58 9.82
CA VAL A 29 3.62 8.04 9.13
C VAL A 29 4.00 7.75 7.69
N ARG A 30 3.84 6.49 7.28
CA ARG A 30 3.99 6.03 5.91
C ARG A 30 2.62 5.62 5.40
N GLN A 31 2.09 6.37 4.45
CA GLN A 31 0.94 5.94 3.68
C GLN A 31 1.43 5.50 2.30
N THR A 32 1.14 4.26 1.95
CA THR A 32 1.15 3.84 0.56
C THR A 32 -0.02 4.58 -0.11
N LYS A 33 0.25 5.32 -1.18
CA LYS A 33 -0.83 6.06 -1.85
C LYS A 33 -1.73 5.05 -2.53
N ALA A 34 -3.04 5.29 -2.51
CA ALA A 34 -3.99 4.49 -3.28
C ALA A 34 -3.63 4.48 -4.78
N ASP A 35 -3.01 5.56 -5.25
CA ASP A 35 -2.42 5.68 -6.59
C ASP A 35 -1.42 4.57 -6.92
N ASP A 36 -0.62 4.09 -5.96
CA ASP A 36 0.42 3.10 -6.24
C ASP A 36 -0.22 1.76 -6.67
N PHE A 37 -1.34 1.38 -6.05
CA PHE A 37 -2.10 0.20 -6.44
C PHE A 37 -2.89 0.41 -7.74
N GLN A 38 -3.42 1.61 -7.98
CA GLN A 38 -4.08 1.93 -9.24
C GLN A 38 -3.10 1.90 -10.42
N GLN A 39 -1.93 2.52 -10.26
CA GLN A 39 -0.86 2.50 -11.26
C GLN A 39 -0.33 1.09 -11.50
N LEU A 40 -0.13 0.30 -10.45
CA LEU A 40 0.26 -1.10 -10.58
C LEU A 40 -0.80 -1.91 -11.33
N ARG A 41 -2.08 -1.71 -11.01
CA ARG A 41 -3.19 -2.37 -11.70
C ARG A 41 -3.24 -1.98 -13.18
N GLU A 42 -3.06 -0.70 -13.50
CA GLU A 42 -3.03 -0.22 -14.88
C GLU A 42 -1.84 -0.78 -15.66
N ALA A 43 -0.66 -0.84 -15.03
CA ALA A 43 0.54 -1.43 -15.62
C ALA A 43 0.35 -2.93 -15.87
N MET A 44 -0.24 -3.67 -14.92
CA MET A 44 -0.56 -5.08 -15.11
C MET A 44 -1.61 -5.30 -16.20
N LEU A 45 -2.65 -4.46 -16.28
CA LEU A 45 -3.65 -4.53 -17.35
C LEU A 45 -3.07 -4.21 -18.73
N GLN A 46 -2.12 -3.29 -18.80
CA GLN A 46 -1.33 -3.00 -20.00
C GLN A 46 -0.50 -4.21 -20.41
N ASP A 47 0.20 -4.83 -19.46
CA ASP A 47 1.05 -5.99 -19.71
C ASP A 47 0.24 -7.22 -20.18
N LEU A 48 -0.98 -7.41 -19.64
CA LEU A 48 -1.93 -8.42 -20.09
C LEU A 48 -2.50 -8.17 -21.50
N LYS A 49 -2.22 -7.03 -22.14
CA LYS A 49 -2.53 -6.84 -23.57
C LYS A 49 -1.55 -7.62 -24.45
N ASN A 50 -0.36 -7.94 -23.96
CA ASN A 50 0.56 -8.83 -24.68
C ASN A 50 -0.04 -10.26 -24.68
N PRO A 51 -0.29 -10.85 -25.87
CA PRO A 51 -0.89 -12.17 -25.98
C PRO A 51 -0.09 -13.28 -25.26
N GLU A 52 1.23 -13.15 -25.15
CA GLU A 52 2.08 -14.11 -24.44
C GLU A 52 1.86 -14.04 -22.92
N ASN A 53 1.87 -12.82 -22.36
CA ASN A 53 1.65 -12.60 -20.93
C ASN A 53 0.22 -12.94 -20.51
N LYS A 54 -0.76 -12.67 -21.38
CA LYS A 54 -2.15 -13.08 -21.19
C LYS A 54 -2.29 -14.60 -21.14
N ALA A 55 -1.65 -15.32 -22.05
CA ALA A 55 -1.70 -16.79 -22.08
C ALA A 55 -1.08 -17.41 -20.83
N VAL A 56 0.00 -16.83 -20.31
CA VAL A 56 0.60 -17.25 -19.03
C VAL A 56 -0.33 -16.96 -17.86
N PHE A 57 -0.92 -15.77 -17.79
CA PHE A 57 -1.86 -15.41 -16.72
C PHE A 57 -3.09 -16.33 -16.68
N GLU A 58 -3.72 -16.60 -17.82
CA GLU A 58 -4.88 -17.51 -17.89
C GLU A 58 -4.52 -18.93 -17.44
N ARG A 59 -3.33 -19.43 -17.78
CA ARG A 59 -2.84 -20.74 -17.32
C ARG A 59 -2.58 -20.80 -15.82
N LEU A 60 -2.16 -19.68 -15.22
CA LEU A 60 -1.87 -19.58 -13.79
C LEU A 60 -3.14 -19.35 -12.96
N LYS A 61 -4.20 -18.80 -13.55
CA LYS A 61 -5.49 -18.54 -12.88
C LYS A 61 -6.21 -19.82 -12.44
N ASP A 62 -6.03 -20.92 -13.19
CA ASP A 62 -6.68 -22.20 -12.93
C ASP A 62 -5.86 -23.15 -12.02
N LYS A 63 -4.76 -22.67 -11.44
CA LYS A 63 -3.94 -23.39 -10.45
C LYS A 63 -4.11 -22.82 -9.06
#